data_AF-A0A7J3EH13-F1
#
_entry.id   AF-A0A7J3EH13-F1
#
_cell.length_a   1.000
_cell.length_b   1.000
_cell.length_c   1.000
_cell.angle_alpha   90.00
_cell.angle_beta   90.00
_cell.angle_gamma   90.00
#
_symmetry.space_group_name_H-M   'P 1'
#
loop_
_entity.id
_entity.type
_entity.pdbx_description
1 polymer ?
#
loop_
_entity_poly.entity_id
_entity_poly.type
_entity_poly.pdbx_seq_one_letter_code
_entity_poly.pdbx_strand_id
1 'polypeptide(L)'
;MSLSREEVYRKQIEILRILSEQSEPMGSSLLRRELAKRGFPLSERAIRYHLKLLEERGLVEGHEKAGRTISGLGLEELSKALAYERIGSILTWYLSLAYRTTYSPESGEGEVVANVFMIDKNFREDVIKAVKNLYSAGLLPAPYVKVLN
;
A
#
# COMPACT_ATOMS: atom_id res chain seq x y z
N MET A 1 12.72 -17.42 -24.25
CA MET A 1 11.52 -17.08 -23.45
C MET A 1 11.58 -15.60 -23.12
N SER A 2 10.76 -14.76 -23.75
CA SER A 2 10.62 -13.36 -23.32
C SER A 2 9.90 -13.36 -21.97
N LEU A 3 10.50 -12.73 -20.96
CA LEU A 3 9.79 -12.40 -19.73
C LEU A 3 8.60 -11.51 -20.09
N SER A 4 7.44 -11.76 -19.47
CA SER A 4 6.29 -10.89 -19.68
C SER A 4 6.63 -9.47 -19.17
N ARG A 5 6.08 -8.45 -19.81
CA ARG A 5 6.33 -7.04 -19.43
C ARG A 5 5.99 -6.79 -17.95
N GLU A 6 5.01 -7.53 -17.44
CA GLU A 6 4.55 -7.50 -16.05
C GLU A 6 5.54 -8.17 -15.08
N GLU A 7 6.19 -9.28 -15.46
CA GLU A 7 7.24 -9.89 -14.64
C GLU A 7 8.46 -8.98 -14.49
N VAL A 8 8.83 -8.26 -15.56
CA VAL A 8 9.90 -7.26 -15.54
C VAL A 8 9.52 -6.11 -14.62
N TYR A 9 8.28 -5.63 -14.70
CA TYR A 9 7.79 -4.54 -13.86
C TYR A 9 7.77 -4.91 -12.38
N ARG A 10 7.28 -6.10 -12.01
CA ARG A 10 7.30 -6.57 -10.61
C ARG A 10 8.71 -6.62 -10.02
N LYS A 11 9.70 -7.08 -10.80
CA LYS A 11 11.11 -7.06 -10.39
C LYS A 11 11.64 -5.65 -10.16
N GLN A 12 11.26 -4.70 -11.02
CA GLN A 12 11.63 -3.29 -10.88
C GLN A 12 11.01 -2.65 -9.63
N ILE A 13 9.74 -2.92 -9.37
CA ILE A 13 9.06 -2.45 -8.15
C ILE A 13 9.73 -3.03 -6.90
N GLU A 14 10.10 -4.31 -6.91
CA GLU A 14 10.80 -4.89 -5.75
C GLU A 14 12.20 -4.30 -5.54
N ILE A 15 12.91 -3.97 -6.62
CA ILE A 15 14.19 -3.22 -6.51
C ILE A 15 13.96 -1.86 -5.85
N LEU A 16 12.95 -1.09 -6.29
CA LEU A 16 12.61 0.19 -5.68
C LEU A 16 12.22 0.02 -4.21
N ARG A 17 11.45 -1.01 -3.87
CA ARG A 17 11.07 -1.32 -2.49
C ARG A 17 12.30 -1.53 -1.61
N ILE A 18 13.24 -2.39 -2.03
CA ILE A 18 14.47 -2.63 -1.28
C ILE A 18 15.28 -1.33 -1.12
N LEU A 19 15.43 -0.53 -2.19
CA LEU A 19 16.16 0.74 -2.12
C LEU A 19 15.49 1.76 -1.19
N SER A 20 14.16 1.75 -1.06
CA SER A 20 13.41 2.65 -0.18
C SER A 20 13.60 2.35 1.31
N GLU A 21 14.01 1.13 1.66
CA GLU A 21 14.20 0.69 3.04
C GLU A 21 15.61 0.97 3.56
N GLN A 22 16.45 1.64 2.77
CA GLN A 22 17.89 1.74 2.99
C GLN A 22 18.30 3.20 2.99
N SER A 23 19.10 3.58 3.98
CA SER A 23 19.60 4.95 4.12
C SER A 23 20.86 5.23 3.30
N GLU A 24 21.50 4.19 2.76
CA GLU A 24 22.76 4.29 2.01
C GLU A 24 22.63 3.70 0.60
N PRO A 25 23.46 4.15 -0.36
CA PRO A 25 23.48 3.58 -1.71
C PRO A 25 23.72 2.07 -1.70
N MET A 26 22.94 1.33 -2.50
CA MET A 26 23.03 -0.12 -2.55
C MET A 26 23.60 -0.63 -3.87
N GLY A 27 24.67 -1.43 -3.77
CA GLY A 27 25.29 -2.12 -4.90
C GLY A 27 24.53 -3.39 -5.35
N SER A 28 24.83 -3.87 -6.55
CA SER A 28 24.14 -5.02 -7.16
C SER A 28 24.28 -6.32 -6.37
N SER A 29 25.38 -6.51 -5.63
CA SER A 29 25.61 -7.74 -4.86
C SER A 29 24.71 -7.81 -3.62
N LEU A 30 24.54 -6.69 -2.93
CA LEU A 30 23.66 -6.58 -1.77
C LEU A 30 22.19 -6.70 -2.21
N LEU A 31 21.80 -5.97 -3.27
CA LEU A 31 20.48 -6.09 -3.89
C LEU A 31 20.15 -7.53 -4.29
N ARG A 32 21.12 -8.28 -4.83
CA ARG A 32 20.91 -9.69 -5.21
C ARG A 32 20.47 -10.53 -4.03
N ARG A 33 21.12 -10.36 -2.89
CA ARG A 33 20.81 -11.11 -1.68
C ARG A 33 19.42 -10.78 -1.15
N GLU A 34 19.07 -9.49 -1.11
CA GLU A 34 17.75 -9.05 -0.63
C GLU A 34 16.62 -9.48 -1.59
N LEU A 35 16.82 -9.34 -2.90
CA LEU A 35 15.86 -9.83 -3.90
C LEU A 35 15.63 -11.35 -3.80
N ALA A 36 16.70 -12.13 -3.61
CA ALA A 36 16.58 -13.59 -3.44
C ALA A 36 15.77 -13.97 -2.20
N LYS A 37 15.98 -13.28 -1.07
CA LYS A 37 15.17 -13.49 0.16
C LYS A 37 13.69 -13.22 -0.06
N ARG A 38 13.34 -12.32 -0.98
CA ARG A 38 11.97 -11.93 -1.31
C ARG A 38 11.35 -12.75 -2.45
N GLY A 39 12.02 -13.81 -2.91
CA GLY A 39 11.51 -14.66 -3.99
C GLY A 39 11.74 -14.13 -5.40
N PHE A 40 12.62 -13.14 -5.58
CA PHE A 40 13.00 -12.57 -6.88
C PHE A 40 14.46 -12.88 -7.24
N PRO A 41 14.87 -14.16 -7.41
CA PRO A 41 16.25 -14.48 -7.71
C PRO A 41 16.66 -13.88 -9.07
N LEU A 42 17.68 -13.03 -9.07
CA LEU A 42 18.27 -12.40 -10.25
C LEU A 42 19.79 -12.50 -10.22
N SER A 43 20.42 -12.55 -11.40
CA SER A 43 21.87 -12.43 -11.50
C SER A 43 22.31 -10.98 -11.28
N GLU A 44 23.54 -10.75 -10.82
CA GLU A 44 24.05 -9.37 -10.67
C GLU A 44 24.03 -8.59 -11.99
N ARG A 45 24.26 -9.27 -13.13
CA ARG A 45 24.15 -8.67 -14.46
C ARG A 45 22.73 -8.20 -14.76
N ALA A 46 21.71 -9.00 -14.42
CA ALA A 46 20.32 -8.62 -14.60
C ALA A 46 19.94 -7.45 -13.67
N ILE A 47 20.43 -7.44 -12.43
CA ILE A 47 20.21 -6.33 -11.50
C ILE A 47 20.83 -5.03 -12.02
N ARG A 48 22.08 -5.07 -12.49
CA ARG A 48 22.73 -3.90 -13.13
C ARG A 48 21.93 -3.38 -14.32
N TYR A 49 21.37 -4.28 -15.13
CA TYR A 49 20.50 -3.90 -16.25
C TYR A 49 19.22 -3.19 -15.76
N HIS A 50 18.52 -3.73 -14.77
CA HIS A 50 17.33 -3.08 -14.22
C HIS A 50 17.66 -1.72 -13.58
N LEU A 51 18.75 -1.63 -12.82
CA LEU A 51 19.19 -0.37 -12.21
C LEU A 51 19.48 0.69 -13.27
N LYS A 52 20.13 0.33 -14.38
CA LYS A 52 20.38 1.25 -15.49
C LYS A 52 19.07 1.77 -16.11
N LEU A 53 18.10 0.89 -16.34
CA LEU A 53 16.79 1.29 -16.87
C LEU A 53 16.01 2.18 -15.88
N LEU A 54 16.10 1.91 -14.59
CA LEU A 54 15.47 2.72 -13.55
C LEU A 54 16.13 4.11 -13.46
N GLU A 55 17.46 4.16 -13.64
CA GLU A 55 18.26 5.39 -13.66
C GLU A 55 17.94 6.24 -14.89
N GLU A 56 17.83 5.62 -16.08
CA GLU A 56 17.37 6.27 -17.32
C GLU A 56 15.94 6.85 -17.19
N ARG A 57 15.10 6.26 -16.31
CA ARG A 57 13.76 6.76 -15.99
C ARG A 57 13.73 7.76 -14.84
N GLY A 58 14.88 8.07 -14.22
CA GLY A 58 14.98 8.97 -13.07
C GLY A 58 14.40 8.43 -11.77
N LEU A 59 14.16 7.11 -11.67
CA LEU A 59 13.59 6.45 -10.48
C LEU A 59 14.63 6.09 -9.42
N VAL A 60 15.90 6.07 -9.81
CA VAL A 60 17.04 5.85 -8.92
C VAL A 60 18.17 6.80 -9.29
N GLU A 61 19.04 7.09 -8.34
CA GLU A 61 20.22 7.94 -8.51
C GLU A 61 21.49 7.11 -8.35
N GLY A 62 22.43 7.24 -9.28
CA GLY A 62 23.70 6.53 -9.26
C GLY A 62 24.76 7.21 -8.40
N HIS A 63 25.47 6.41 -7.62
CA HIS A 63 26.56 6.83 -6.72
C HIS A 63 27.85 6.06 -7.04
N GLU A 64 28.32 6.17 -8.28
CA GLU A 64 29.53 5.50 -8.78
C GLU A 64 29.69 4.03 -8.31
N LYS A 65 30.65 3.77 -7.40
CA LYS A 65 30.95 2.45 -6.83
C LYS A 65 30.06 2.07 -5.65
N ALA A 66 29.43 3.03 -4.98
CA ALA A 66 28.59 2.80 -3.80
C ALA A 66 27.26 2.13 -4.17
N GLY A 67 26.74 2.41 -5.38
CA GLY A 67 25.52 1.78 -5.87
C GLY A 67 24.47 2.80 -6.26
N ARG A 68 23.20 2.51 -5.95
CA ARG A 68 22.06 3.39 -6.27
C ARG A 68 21.24 3.69 -5.02
N THR A 69 20.65 4.87 -4.96
CA THR A 69 19.56 5.21 -4.03
C THR A 69 18.26 5.37 -4.80
N ILE A 70 17.12 5.24 -4.12
CA ILE A 70 15.83 5.61 -4.72
C ILE A 70 15.72 7.14 -4.81
N SER A 71 15.15 7.66 -5.90
CA SER A 71 14.85 9.09 -6.03
C SER A 71 13.44 9.42 -5.48
N GLY A 72 13.09 10.70 -5.41
CA GLY A 72 11.71 11.11 -5.11
C GLY A 72 10.69 10.55 -6.10
N LEU A 73 11.01 10.57 -7.40
CA LEU A 73 10.15 9.98 -8.44
C LEU A 73 10.03 8.45 -8.29
N GLY A 74 11.11 7.78 -7.86
CA GLY A 74 11.10 6.36 -7.52
C GLY A 74 10.15 6.04 -6.37
N LEU A 75 10.15 6.86 -5.31
CA LEU A 75 9.24 6.71 -4.18
C LEU A 75 7.78 6.91 -4.60
N GLU A 76 7.49 7.87 -5.47
CA GLU A 76 6.15 8.06 -6.02
C GLU A 76 5.68 6.87 -6.85
N GLU A 77 6.54 6.35 -7.74
CA GLU A 77 6.24 5.16 -8.56
C GLU A 77 5.99 3.94 -7.67
N LEU A 78 6.85 3.72 -6.66
CA LEU A 78 6.65 2.67 -5.67
C LEU A 78 5.30 2.85 -4.97
N SER A 79 4.99 4.04 -4.45
CA SER A 79 3.72 4.32 -3.79
C SER A 79 2.52 4.02 -4.68
N LYS A 80 2.57 4.37 -5.98
CA LYS A 80 1.51 4.05 -6.95
C LYS A 80 1.35 2.54 -7.13
N ALA A 81 2.45 1.81 -7.31
CA ALA A 81 2.42 0.36 -7.44
C ALA A 81 1.83 -0.33 -6.19
N LEU A 82 2.23 0.13 -5.00
CA LEU A 82 1.73 -0.37 -3.72
C LEU A 82 0.26 -0.01 -3.46
N ALA A 83 -0.22 1.12 -3.99
CA ALA A 83 -1.63 1.49 -3.86
C ALA A 83 -2.54 0.44 -4.51
N TYR A 84 -2.17 -0.11 -5.67
CA TYR A 84 -2.92 -1.18 -6.31
C TYR A 84 -2.92 -2.49 -5.49
N GLU A 85 -1.77 -2.88 -4.92
CA GLU A 85 -1.69 -4.03 -3.99
C GLU A 85 -2.58 -3.83 -2.74
N ARG A 86 -2.60 -2.60 -2.20
CA ARG A 86 -3.47 -2.22 -1.07
C ARG A 86 -4.95 -2.25 -1.42
N ILE A 87 -5.35 -1.80 -2.61
CA ILE A 87 -6.75 -1.81 -3.01
C ILE A 87 -7.27 -3.25 -3.12
N GLY A 88 -6.48 -4.17 -3.69
CA GLY A 88 -6.84 -5.58 -3.76
C GLY A 88 -7.09 -6.19 -2.37
N SER A 89 -6.17 -5.95 -1.42
CA SER A 89 -6.32 -6.45 -0.05
C SER A 89 -7.48 -5.83 0.71
N ILE A 90 -7.73 -4.52 0.58
CA ILE A 90 -8.86 -3.84 1.22
C ILE A 90 -10.19 -4.34 0.66
N LEU A 91 -10.31 -4.51 -0.66
CA LEU A 91 -11.54 -5.03 -1.27
C LEU A 91 -11.83 -6.47 -0.83
N THR A 92 -10.82 -7.35 -0.80
CA THR A 92 -10.99 -8.72 -0.31
C THR A 92 -11.44 -8.75 1.15
N TRP A 93 -10.86 -7.88 2.00
CA TRP A 93 -11.26 -7.77 3.38
C TRP A 93 -12.70 -7.23 3.52
N TYR A 94 -13.05 -6.19 2.77
CA TYR A 94 -14.40 -5.62 2.75
C TYR A 94 -15.45 -6.65 2.30
N LEU A 95 -15.17 -7.40 1.22
CA LEU A 95 -16.06 -8.47 0.75
C LEU A 95 -16.19 -9.57 1.79
N SER A 96 -15.08 -10.01 2.41
CA SER A 96 -15.12 -11.00 3.49
C SER A 96 -16.00 -10.56 4.66
N LEU A 97 -15.92 -9.28 5.04
CA LEU A 97 -16.78 -8.68 6.05
C LEU A 97 -18.25 -8.62 5.60
N ALA A 98 -18.52 -8.18 4.37
CA ALA A 98 -19.88 -8.14 3.81
C ALA A 98 -20.53 -9.54 3.82
N TYR A 99 -19.80 -10.59 3.44
CA TYR A 99 -20.28 -11.98 3.47
C TYR A 99 -20.55 -12.53 4.88
N ARG A 100 -20.08 -11.88 5.95
CA ARG A 100 -20.42 -12.24 7.34
C ARG A 100 -21.72 -11.60 7.83
N THR A 101 -22.29 -10.67 7.08
CA THR A 101 -23.54 -10.00 7.46
C THR A 101 -24.72 -10.96 7.27
N THR A 102 -25.49 -11.19 8.33
CA THR A 102 -26.67 -12.10 8.34
C THR A 102 -27.98 -11.37 8.66
N TYR A 103 -27.94 -10.05 8.81
CA TYR A 103 -29.10 -9.22 9.16
C TYR A 103 -30.27 -9.38 8.19
N SER A 104 -31.46 -9.69 8.73
CA SER A 104 -32.74 -9.69 8.01
C SER A 104 -33.56 -8.46 8.43
N PRO A 105 -33.95 -7.59 7.48
CA PRO A 105 -34.88 -6.50 7.76
C PRO A 105 -36.27 -6.98 8.19
N GLU A 106 -36.69 -8.19 7.80
CA GLU A 106 -38.00 -8.74 8.17
C GLU A 106 -38.06 -9.17 9.64
N SER A 107 -37.01 -9.84 10.15
CA SER A 107 -36.94 -10.25 11.56
C SER A 107 -36.35 -9.19 12.48
N GLY A 108 -35.54 -8.27 11.94
CA GLY A 108 -34.74 -7.34 12.74
C GLY A 108 -33.57 -7.99 13.46
N GLU A 109 -33.20 -9.22 13.08
CA GLU A 109 -32.17 -10.03 13.73
C GLU A 109 -31.02 -10.35 12.77
N GLY A 110 -29.86 -10.70 13.35
CA GLY A 110 -28.65 -11.10 12.62
C GLY A 110 -27.47 -10.16 12.88
N GLU A 111 -26.34 -10.48 12.25
CA GLU A 111 -25.08 -9.75 12.40
C GLU A 111 -24.90 -8.69 11.31
N VAL A 112 -24.33 -7.55 11.68
CA VAL A 112 -23.92 -6.49 10.76
C VAL A 112 -22.45 -6.13 10.98
N VAL A 113 -21.76 -5.76 9.91
CA VAL A 113 -20.43 -5.16 10.03
C VAL A 113 -20.58 -3.65 10.19
N ALA A 114 -20.02 -3.14 11.28
CA ALA A 114 -20.01 -1.71 11.59
C ALA A 114 -18.57 -1.18 11.69
N ASN A 115 -18.35 0.03 11.18
CA ASN A 115 -17.14 0.79 11.47
C ASN A 115 -17.21 1.32 12.89
N VAL A 116 -16.17 1.09 13.69
CA VAL A 116 -16.07 1.56 15.07
C VAL A 116 -14.86 2.47 15.19
N PHE A 117 -15.08 3.65 15.77
CA PHE A 117 -14.01 4.62 16.09
C PHE A 117 -13.98 4.79 17.61
N MET A 118 -12.79 4.70 18.20
CA MET A 118 -12.58 4.99 19.61
C MET A 118 -11.98 6.38 19.74
N ILE A 119 -12.52 7.16 20.66
CA ILE A 119 -12.08 8.54 20.91
C ILE A 119 -11.81 8.74 22.39
N ASP A 120 -10.92 9.67 22.72
CA ASP A 120 -10.81 10.15 24.09
C ASP A 120 -12.13 10.82 24.50
N LYS A 121 -12.63 10.49 25.70
CA LYS A 121 -13.89 11.02 26.23
C LYS A 121 -13.88 12.55 26.30
N ASN A 122 -12.72 13.18 26.43
CA ASN A 122 -12.54 14.63 26.43
C ASN A 122 -12.97 15.29 25.10
N PHE A 123 -12.93 14.57 23.98
CA PHE A 123 -13.33 15.07 22.66
C PHE A 123 -14.75 14.68 22.25
N ARG A 124 -15.55 14.11 23.16
CA ARG A 124 -16.88 13.58 22.84
C ARG A 124 -17.77 14.60 22.12
N GLU A 125 -17.89 15.80 22.66
CA GLU A 125 -18.77 16.83 22.12
C GLU A 125 -18.30 17.32 20.74
N ASP A 126 -16.99 17.51 20.57
CA ASP A 126 -16.41 17.93 19.30
C ASP A 126 -16.63 16.89 18.19
N VAL A 127 -16.47 15.60 18.53
CA VAL A 127 -16.70 14.50 17.58
C VAL A 127 -18.18 14.39 17.21
N ILE A 128 -19.09 14.46 18.18
CA ILE A 128 -20.53 14.44 17.91
C ILE A 128 -20.93 15.62 17.01
N LYS A 129 -20.38 16.82 17.27
CA LYS A 129 -20.61 18.00 16.44
C LYS A 129 -20.08 17.80 15.01
N ALA A 130 -18.88 17.26 14.85
CA ALA A 130 -18.31 16.96 13.54
C ALA A 130 -19.16 15.95 12.75
N VAL A 131 -19.60 14.86 13.38
CA VAL A 131 -20.47 13.86 12.76
C VAL A 131 -21.79 14.46 12.32
N LYS A 132 -22.42 15.30 13.15
CA LYS A 132 -23.66 16.02 12.78
C LYS A 132 -23.46 16.92 11.57
N ASN A 133 -22.37 17.70 11.54
CA ASN A 133 -22.05 18.58 10.42
C ASN A 133 -21.86 17.80 9.12
N LEU A 134 -21.14 16.66 9.17
CA LEU A 134 -20.94 15.79 8.02
C LEU A 134 -22.26 15.17 7.53
N TYR A 135 -23.13 14.75 8.45
CA TYR A 135 -24.45 14.24 8.12
C TYR A 135 -25.30 15.30 7.41
N SER A 136 -25.39 16.51 7.97
CA SER A 136 -26.14 17.63 7.38
C SER A 136 -25.62 18.07 6.01
N ALA A 137 -24.31 17.91 5.76
CA ALA A 137 -23.70 18.21 4.48
C ALA A 137 -23.83 17.07 3.45
N GLY A 138 -24.42 15.92 3.80
CA GLY A 138 -24.47 14.75 2.92
C GLY A 138 -23.10 14.11 2.67
N LEU A 139 -22.12 14.37 3.54
CA LEU A 139 -20.73 13.91 3.41
C LEU A 139 -20.43 12.70 4.31
N LEU A 140 -21.43 12.18 5.02
CA LEU A 140 -21.27 11.01 5.88
C LEU A 140 -21.50 9.71 5.06
N PRO A 141 -20.48 8.86 4.84
CA PRO A 141 -20.61 7.67 4.01
C PRO A 141 -21.56 6.60 4.60
N ALA A 142 -21.69 6.59 5.92
CA ALA A 142 -22.60 5.73 6.66
C ALA A 142 -23.53 6.63 7.51
N PRO A 143 -24.79 6.85 7.09
CA PRO A 143 -25.68 7.84 7.70
C PRO A 143 -26.17 7.50 9.10
N TYR A 144 -25.98 6.25 9.54
CA TYR A 144 -26.42 5.76 10.84
C TYR A 144 -25.24 5.62 11.80
N VAL A 145 -25.36 6.26 12.96
CA VAL A 145 -24.31 6.26 13.99
C VAL A 145 -24.93 5.88 15.33
N LYS A 146 -24.25 5.00 16.07
CA LYS A 146 -24.61 4.63 17.44
C LYS A 146 -23.42 4.95 18.36
N VAL A 147 -23.66 5.77 19.39
CA VAL A 147 -22.67 6.00 20.45
C VAL A 147 -22.73 4.81 21.40
N LEU A 148 -21.58 4.17 21.61
CA LEU A 148 -21.41 3.10 22.59
C LEU A 148 -20.84 3.72 23.88
N ASN A 149 -21.43 3.42 25.03
CA ASN A 149 -21.04 3.95 26.35
C ASN A 149 -20.32 2.91 27.18
#